data_AF-A0A952HTT6-F1
#
_entry.id   AF-A0A952HTT6-F1
#
_cell.length_a   1.000
_cell.length_b   1.000
_cell.length_c   1.000
_cell.angle_alpha   90.00
_cell.angle_beta   90.00
_cell.angle_gamma   90.00
#
_symmetry.space_group_name_H-M   'P 1'
#
loop_
_entity.id
_entity.type
_entity.pdbx_description
1 polymer ?
#
loop_
_entity_poly.entity_id
_entity_poly.type
_entity_poly.pdbx_seq_one_letter_code
_entity_poly.pdbx_strand_id
1 'polypeptide(L)'
;MIFSNPAHQFELANSMALLGWVWLIVWLFLPSGLRTRTRWLGLVLPFLFAIMYAAAALVHFSSAEGSFQTLNGVLSLFDHPGATLGGWIHYLAFDLFVGWCIANHAINSKTHRFLVVPCLLLTFMLGPVGLLLYGAIVLTNGIIKRLNQRVSGTDLPLAALPVWHQWHFGQPTLAGTGLVLLLILPVLILAMSTDARTVLDSNVWIKPIKFSLSISIYVLSLSWFSIYMSDRWRTSRLYTLFCQLIVLVVALEMLWLIFAASIGEPSHFNQTHPILTPVYPLTGVLATILLALSLIVGVGVLLNKQSVLQPVVRFSLSYGLIVTFCLTLPLASYLAGNPAQTHAVYPDVTNLNKENAVLPVAVLPIVGWLRNAGDLRVAHFFATHAMHFVPLIALFVGVLLGQRARDSVQQAMLFATAITMVYSLFVVWTFYQAVSAKPFL
;
A
#
# COMPACT_ATOMS: atom_id res chain seq x y z
N MET A 1 40.20 27.58 -14.99
CA MET A 1 39.79 27.03 -16.30
C MET A 1 38.77 25.88 -16.21
N ILE A 2 38.76 25.03 -15.17
CA ILE A 2 37.79 23.92 -15.09
C ILE A 2 36.34 24.41 -14.86
N PHE A 3 36.13 25.48 -14.08
CA PHE A 3 34.79 26.03 -13.74
C PHE A 3 34.35 27.24 -14.60
N SER A 4 34.94 27.46 -15.77
CA SER A 4 34.59 28.64 -16.60
C SER A 4 33.24 28.51 -17.33
N ASN A 5 32.66 27.31 -17.41
CA ASN A 5 31.34 27.07 -17.99
C ASN A 5 30.51 26.11 -17.11
N PRO A 6 29.76 26.63 -16.13
CA PRO A 6 28.96 25.81 -15.21
C PRO A 6 27.91 24.94 -15.89
N ALA A 7 27.34 25.38 -17.02
CA ALA A 7 26.31 24.63 -17.74
C ALA A 7 26.87 23.33 -18.34
N HIS A 8 28.04 23.39 -18.96
CA HIS A 8 28.69 22.19 -19.50
C HIS A 8 29.07 21.19 -18.39
N GLN A 9 29.55 21.68 -17.25
CA GLN A 9 29.87 20.83 -16.11
C GLN A 9 28.63 20.17 -15.51
N PHE A 10 27.51 20.89 -15.47
CA PHE A 10 26.22 20.35 -15.05
C PHE A 10 25.78 19.18 -15.95
N GLU A 11 25.78 19.36 -17.27
CA GLU A 11 25.41 18.30 -18.23
C GLU A 11 26.30 17.07 -18.12
N LEU A 12 27.62 17.28 -18.00
CA LEU A 12 28.58 16.20 -17.83
C LEU A 12 28.34 15.44 -16.52
N ALA A 13 28.18 16.15 -15.40
CA ALA A 13 27.93 15.53 -14.10
C ALA A 13 26.64 14.68 -14.11
N ASN A 14 25.56 15.18 -14.70
CA ASN A 14 24.31 14.41 -14.83
C ASN A 14 24.47 13.15 -15.70
N SER A 15 25.16 13.27 -16.82
CA SER A 15 25.42 12.14 -17.72
C SER A 15 26.24 11.05 -17.03
N MET A 16 27.28 11.44 -16.29
CA MET A 16 28.10 10.53 -15.49
C MET A 16 27.29 9.88 -14.36
N ALA A 17 26.46 10.66 -13.65
CA ALA A 17 25.61 10.14 -12.59
C ALA A 17 24.64 9.07 -13.13
N LEU A 18 24.03 9.32 -14.30
CA LEU A 18 23.13 8.37 -14.94
C LEU A 18 23.82 7.02 -15.23
N LEU A 19 25.06 7.05 -15.72
CA LEU A 19 25.85 5.82 -15.92
C LEU A 19 26.09 5.08 -14.60
N GLY A 20 26.35 5.81 -13.51
CA GLY A 20 26.46 5.25 -12.17
C GLY A 20 25.19 4.53 -11.72
N TRP A 21 24.02 5.14 -11.93
CA TRP A 21 22.73 4.53 -11.58
C TRP A 21 22.41 3.29 -12.41
N VAL A 22 22.66 3.33 -13.72
CA VAL A 22 22.51 2.17 -14.61
C VAL A 22 23.42 1.03 -14.13
N TRP A 23 24.67 1.35 -13.79
CA TRP A 23 25.60 0.37 -13.24
C TRP A 23 25.08 -0.28 -11.96
N LEU A 24 24.57 0.50 -11.00
CA LEU A 24 24.03 -0.05 -9.73
C LEU A 24 22.87 -1.02 -9.97
N ILE A 25 21.98 -0.71 -10.91
CA ILE A 25 20.87 -1.60 -11.29
C ILE A 25 21.42 -2.89 -11.91
N VAL A 26 22.30 -2.79 -12.91
CA VAL A 26 22.91 -3.97 -13.57
C VAL A 26 23.65 -4.84 -12.56
N TRP A 27 24.38 -4.21 -11.61
CA TRP A 27 25.14 -4.90 -10.58
C TRP A 27 24.27 -5.82 -9.70
N LEU A 28 23.01 -5.47 -9.43
CA LEU A 28 22.07 -6.34 -8.69
C LEU A 28 21.78 -7.68 -9.40
N PHE A 29 21.92 -7.75 -10.72
CA PHE A 29 21.59 -8.93 -11.53
C PHE A 29 22.83 -9.75 -11.93
N LEU A 30 24.04 -9.26 -11.65
CA LEU A 30 25.27 -9.99 -11.98
C LEU A 30 25.42 -11.29 -11.16
N PRO A 31 26.13 -12.30 -11.71
CA PRO A 31 26.52 -13.51 -10.97
C PRO A 31 27.31 -13.16 -9.69
N SER A 32 27.21 -13.98 -8.65
CA SER A 32 27.84 -13.73 -7.33
C SER A 32 29.35 -13.47 -7.39
N GLY A 33 30.07 -14.21 -8.23
CA GLY A 33 31.52 -14.02 -8.42
C GLY A 33 31.87 -12.66 -9.01
N LEU A 34 31.11 -12.20 -10.02
CA LEU A 34 31.28 -10.88 -10.62
C LEU A 34 30.91 -9.77 -9.63
N ARG A 35 29.78 -9.91 -8.91
CA ARG A 35 29.32 -8.91 -7.93
C ARG A 35 30.39 -8.56 -6.91
N THR A 36 31.11 -9.57 -6.41
CA THR A 36 32.15 -9.38 -5.39
C THR A 36 33.36 -8.65 -5.97
N ARG A 37 33.81 -9.02 -7.18
CA ARG A 37 34.97 -8.40 -7.85
C ARG A 37 34.71 -6.96 -8.28
N THR A 38 33.50 -6.66 -8.73
CA THR A 38 33.14 -5.34 -9.29
C THR A 38 32.52 -4.38 -8.28
N ARG A 39 32.45 -4.76 -6.99
CA ARG A 39 31.85 -3.95 -5.90
C ARG A 39 32.37 -2.52 -5.84
N TRP A 40 33.66 -2.33 -6.04
CA TRP A 40 34.32 -1.02 -5.95
C TRP A 40 33.99 -0.08 -7.11
N LEU A 41 33.54 -0.61 -8.26
CA LEU A 41 33.21 0.21 -9.42
C LEU A 41 32.05 1.19 -9.14
N GLY A 42 31.11 0.81 -8.27
CA GLY A 42 30.01 1.70 -7.87
C GLY A 42 30.43 2.86 -6.95
N LEU A 43 31.67 2.88 -6.47
CA LEU A 43 32.23 3.96 -5.64
C LEU A 43 33.05 4.99 -6.44
N VAL A 44 33.48 4.64 -7.65
CA VAL A 44 34.34 5.51 -8.48
C VAL A 44 33.68 6.87 -8.75
N LEU A 45 32.43 6.86 -9.22
CA LEU A 45 31.70 8.08 -9.56
C LEU A 45 31.32 8.92 -8.32
N PRO A 46 30.80 8.36 -7.22
CA PRO A 46 30.60 9.11 -5.99
C PRO A 46 31.87 9.81 -5.48
N PHE A 47 33.01 9.13 -5.48
CA PHE A 47 34.27 9.74 -5.04
C PHE A 47 34.78 10.81 -6.00
N LEU A 48 34.61 10.60 -7.30
CA LEU A 48 34.94 11.62 -8.29
C LEU A 48 34.09 12.89 -8.08
N PHE A 49 32.78 12.74 -7.87
CA PHE A 49 31.91 13.88 -7.54
C PHE A 49 32.28 14.54 -6.21
N ALA A 50 32.68 13.77 -5.19
CA ALA A 50 33.16 14.33 -3.93
C ALA A 50 34.42 15.19 -4.11
N ILE A 51 35.36 14.76 -4.98
CA ILE A 51 36.56 15.54 -5.34
C ILE A 51 36.15 16.82 -6.10
N MET A 52 35.25 16.70 -7.08
CA MET A 52 34.74 17.86 -7.83
C MET A 52 34.04 18.87 -6.92
N TYR A 53 33.23 18.40 -5.96
CA TYR A 53 32.57 19.22 -4.95
C TYR A 53 33.59 19.93 -4.05
N ALA A 54 34.59 19.21 -3.54
CA ALA A 54 35.63 19.80 -2.69
C ALA A 54 36.40 20.92 -3.43
N ALA A 55 36.72 20.70 -4.71
CA ALA A 55 37.34 21.73 -5.55
C ALA A 55 36.40 22.93 -5.77
N ALA A 56 35.11 22.69 -6.03
CA ALA A 56 34.12 23.76 -6.20
C ALA A 56 33.94 24.59 -4.92
N ALA A 57 33.88 23.93 -3.75
CA ALA A 57 33.74 24.58 -2.46
C ALA A 57 34.93 25.51 -2.17
N LEU A 58 36.17 25.08 -2.44
CA LEU A 58 37.36 25.91 -2.25
C LEU A 58 37.39 27.17 -3.14
N VAL A 59 36.77 27.12 -4.31
CA VAL A 59 36.79 28.21 -5.30
C VAL A 59 35.60 29.15 -5.16
N HIS A 60 34.42 28.65 -4.81
CA HIS A 60 33.16 29.40 -4.93
C HIS A 60 32.45 29.69 -3.60
N PHE A 61 32.76 29.00 -2.50
CA PHE A 61 32.01 29.21 -1.25
C PHE A 61 32.40 30.51 -0.53
N SER A 62 33.63 31.01 -0.73
CA SER A 62 34.04 32.30 -0.17
C SER A 62 33.44 33.51 -0.88
N SER A 63 32.91 33.32 -2.10
CA SER A 63 32.34 34.38 -2.94
C SER A 63 30.82 34.40 -2.97
N ALA A 64 30.14 33.43 -2.37
CA ALA A 64 28.69 33.34 -2.35
C ALA A 64 28.12 34.10 -1.14
N GLU A 65 27.17 35.01 -1.37
CA GLU A 65 26.43 35.69 -0.30
C GLU A 65 25.26 34.81 0.18
N GLY A 66 25.17 34.57 1.49
CA GLY A 66 24.06 33.81 2.08
C GLY A 66 24.39 33.16 3.42
N SER A 67 23.44 32.39 3.98
CA SER A 67 23.62 31.69 5.27
C SER A 67 22.82 30.39 5.34
N PHE A 68 23.38 29.37 6.01
CA PHE A 68 22.68 28.09 6.24
C PHE A 68 21.69 28.11 7.41
N GLN A 69 21.55 29.23 8.13
CA GLN A 69 20.76 29.32 9.36
C GLN A 69 19.30 29.69 9.12
N THR A 70 18.98 30.25 7.95
CA THR A 70 17.62 30.68 7.59
C THR A 70 17.29 30.23 6.17
N LEU A 71 16.00 30.00 5.89
CA LEU A 71 15.56 29.60 4.54
C LEU A 71 15.97 30.64 3.49
N ASN A 72 15.77 31.93 3.78
CA ASN A 72 16.15 33.02 2.87
C ASN A 72 17.66 33.04 2.62
N GLY A 73 18.48 32.81 3.65
CA GLY A 73 19.92 32.72 3.49
C GLY A 73 20.36 31.56 2.60
N VAL A 74 19.68 30.41 2.67
CA VAL A 74 19.95 29.26 1.80
C VAL A 74 19.54 29.57 0.37
N LEU A 75 18.40 30.23 0.16
CA LEU A 75 17.95 30.66 -1.17
C LEU A 75 18.98 31.57 -1.84
N SER A 76 19.56 32.54 -1.11
CA SER A 76 20.61 33.42 -1.64
C SER A 76 21.88 32.68 -2.08
N LEU A 77 22.27 31.58 -1.39
CA LEU A 77 23.41 30.76 -1.82
C LEU A 77 23.15 30.07 -3.17
N PHE A 78 21.89 29.78 -3.49
CA PHE A 78 21.49 29.16 -4.76
C PHE A 78 21.33 30.15 -5.92
N ASP A 79 21.43 31.46 -5.67
CA ASP A 79 21.45 32.48 -6.73
C ASP A 79 22.82 32.56 -7.43
N HIS A 80 23.89 32.05 -6.81
CA HIS A 80 25.23 32.04 -7.39
C HIS A 80 25.49 30.75 -8.21
N PRO A 81 25.71 30.82 -9.54
CA PRO A 81 25.77 29.63 -10.41
C PRO A 81 26.82 28.58 -10.00
N GLY A 82 28.00 29.03 -9.55
CA GLY A 82 29.06 28.12 -9.09
C GLY A 82 28.74 27.43 -7.76
N ALA A 83 28.01 28.11 -6.87
CA ALA A 83 27.60 27.53 -5.58
C ALA A 83 26.45 26.53 -5.80
N THR A 84 25.51 26.86 -6.68
CA THR A 84 24.43 25.97 -7.13
C THR A 84 24.95 24.71 -7.80
N LEU A 85 25.90 24.84 -8.72
CA LEU A 85 26.56 23.69 -9.34
C LEU A 85 27.27 22.82 -8.28
N GLY A 86 28.00 23.44 -7.34
CA GLY A 86 28.62 22.73 -6.23
C GLY A 86 27.61 21.95 -5.40
N GLY A 87 26.50 22.60 -5.01
CA GLY A 87 25.39 21.93 -4.30
C GLY A 87 24.76 20.80 -5.10
N TRP A 88 24.63 20.95 -6.42
CA TRP A 88 24.12 19.89 -7.29
C TRP A 88 25.04 18.67 -7.34
N ILE A 89 26.35 18.89 -7.55
CA ILE A 89 27.36 17.82 -7.55
C ILE A 89 27.41 17.12 -6.19
N HIS A 90 27.23 17.87 -5.09
CA HIS A 90 27.10 17.30 -3.75
C HIS A 90 25.93 16.31 -3.65
N TYR A 91 24.74 16.67 -4.15
CA TYR A 91 23.60 15.75 -4.20
C TYR A 91 23.89 14.51 -5.05
N LEU A 92 24.44 14.69 -6.27
CA LEU A 92 24.82 13.56 -7.14
C LEU A 92 25.82 12.62 -6.46
N ALA A 93 26.79 13.15 -5.71
CA ALA A 93 27.77 12.36 -4.98
C ALA A 93 27.11 11.51 -3.88
N PHE A 94 26.33 12.15 -3.01
CA PHE A 94 25.73 11.48 -1.85
C PHE A 94 24.59 10.55 -2.24
N ASP A 95 23.72 10.92 -3.16
CA ASP A 95 22.60 10.06 -3.58
C ASP A 95 23.12 8.79 -4.27
N LEU A 96 24.13 8.92 -5.14
CA LEU A 96 24.74 7.76 -5.79
C LEU A 96 25.52 6.89 -4.80
N PHE A 97 26.19 7.49 -3.81
CA PHE A 97 26.83 6.77 -2.71
C PHE A 97 25.81 5.99 -1.87
N VAL A 98 24.67 6.61 -1.53
CA VAL A 98 23.56 5.96 -0.81
C VAL A 98 22.96 4.84 -1.67
N GLY A 99 22.79 5.06 -2.97
CA GLY A 99 22.39 4.02 -3.93
C GLY A 99 23.34 2.81 -3.90
N TRP A 100 24.65 3.06 -3.88
CA TRP A 100 25.63 2.00 -3.71
C TRP A 100 25.48 1.28 -2.36
N CYS A 101 25.27 2.02 -1.26
CA CYS A 101 25.06 1.44 0.07
C CYS A 101 23.84 0.51 0.10
N ILE A 102 22.72 0.94 -0.49
CA ILE A 102 21.49 0.17 -0.63
C ILE A 102 21.74 -1.11 -1.43
N ALA A 103 22.34 -1.00 -2.61
CA ALA A 103 22.62 -2.14 -3.49
C ALA A 103 23.59 -3.13 -2.81
N ASN A 104 24.66 -2.62 -2.21
CA ASN A 104 25.66 -3.42 -1.52
C ASN A 104 25.06 -4.16 -0.31
N HIS A 105 24.30 -3.46 0.55
CA HIS A 105 23.62 -4.10 1.67
C HIS A 105 22.65 -5.17 1.18
N ALA A 106 21.85 -4.88 0.15
CA ALA A 106 20.88 -5.83 -0.40
C ALA A 106 21.52 -7.11 -0.93
N ILE A 107 22.65 -6.98 -1.61
CA ILE A 107 23.46 -8.12 -2.10
C ILE A 107 23.92 -8.98 -0.93
N ASN A 108 24.44 -8.37 0.14
CA ASN A 108 24.98 -9.08 1.30
C ASN A 108 23.88 -9.69 2.18
N SER A 109 22.76 -9.00 2.35
CA SER A 109 21.60 -9.47 3.12
C SER A 109 20.70 -10.43 2.33
N LYS A 110 21.00 -10.68 1.05
CA LYS A 110 20.18 -11.47 0.11
C LYS A 110 18.75 -10.96 -0.02
N THR A 111 18.56 -9.65 0.07
CA THR A 111 17.25 -9.02 -0.16
C THR A 111 16.85 -9.22 -1.63
N HIS A 112 15.57 -9.51 -1.88
CA HIS A 112 15.09 -9.81 -3.22
C HIS A 112 15.30 -8.62 -4.17
N ARG A 113 16.12 -8.80 -5.21
CA ARG A 113 16.57 -7.74 -6.13
C ARG A 113 15.46 -6.89 -6.74
N PHE A 114 14.30 -7.48 -7.05
CA PHE A 114 13.17 -6.73 -7.62
C PHE A 114 12.51 -5.77 -6.61
N LEU A 115 12.67 -5.98 -5.30
CA LEU A 115 12.24 -5.01 -4.28
C LEU A 115 13.22 -3.84 -4.15
N VAL A 116 14.48 -4.05 -4.57
CA VAL A 116 15.56 -3.06 -4.44
C VAL A 116 15.56 -2.09 -5.61
N VAL A 117 15.19 -2.53 -6.82
CA VAL A 117 15.17 -1.66 -8.02
C VAL A 117 14.30 -0.41 -7.81
N PRO A 118 13.05 -0.49 -7.30
CA PRO A 118 12.26 0.70 -6.99
C PRO A 118 12.93 1.62 -5.95
N CYS A 119 13.63 1.06 -4.96
CA CYS A 119 14.37 1.85 -3.98
C CYS A 119 15.51 2.64 -4.64
N LEU A 120 16.25 2.03 -5.57
CA LEU A 120 17.32 2.71 -6.31
C LEU A 120 16.76 3.80 -7.22
N LEU A 121 15.66 3.56 -7.92
CA LEU A 121 15.01 4.57 -8.76
C LEU A 121 14.50 5.76 -7.93
N LEU A 122 13.92 5.49 -6.75
CA LEU A 122 13.50 6.55 -5.83
C LEU A 122 14.67 7.27 -5.17
N THR A 123 15.81 6.60 -4.95
CA THR A 123 17.03 7.27 -4.46
C THR A 123 17.62 8.15 -5.55
N PHE A 124 17.57 7.71 -6.81
CA PHE A 124 18.00 8.52 -7.94
C PHE A 124 17.17 9.79 -8.13
N MET A 125 15.85 9.70 -7.99
CA MET A 125 14.93 10.82 -8.22
C MET A 125 14.71 11.69 -6.99
N LEU A 126 14.69 11.08 -5.80
CA LEU A 126 14.23 11.69 -4.55
C LEU A 126 15.14 11.31 -3.36
N GLY A 127 16.41 11.01 -3.60
CA GLY A 127 17.48 10.76 -2.62
C GLY A 127 17.01 10.00 -1.36
N PRO A 128 16.71 10.72 -0.25
CA PRO A 128 16.27 10.11 1.01
C PRO A 128 15.02 9.21 0.93
N VAL A 129 14.11 9.42 -0.04
CA VAL A 129 12.86 8.65 -0.15
C VAL A 129 13.14 7.19 -0.50
N GLY A 130 14.09 6.94 -1.40
CA GLY A 130 14.48 5.57 -1.75
C GLY A 130 15.19 4.85 -0.59
N LEU A 131 16.01 5.59 0.18
CA LEU A 131 16.63 5.09 1.42
C LEU A 131 15.58 4.73 2.48
N LEU A 132 14.56 5.58 2.66
CA LEU A 132 13.47 5.34 3.60
C LEU A 132 12.70 4.07 3.23
N LEU A 133 12.35 3.89 1.95
CA LEU A 133 11.68 2.69 1.46
C LEU A 133 12.54 1.45 1.70
N TYR A 134 13.83 1.51 1.38
CA TYR A 134 14.74 0.40 1.62
C TYR A 134 14.87 0.07 3.11
N GLY A 135 14.96 1.09 3.97
CA GLY A 135 14.98 0.96 5.42
C GLY A 135 13.72 0.27 5.94
N ALA A 136 12.54 0.63 5.44
CA ALA A 136 11.28 -0.02 5.78
C ALA A 136 11.28 -1.51 5.40
N ILE A 137 11.82 -1.87 4.23
CA ILE A 137 11.96 -3.27 3.80
C ILE A 137 12.91 -4.03 4.72
N VAL A 138 14.08 -3.46 5.04
CA VAL A 138 15.07 -4.10 5.93
C VAL A 138 14.52 -4.27 7.34
N LEU A 139 13.86 -3.25 7.88
CA LEU A 139 13.22 -3.30 9.20
C LEU A 139 12.14 -4.39 9.23
N THR A 140 11.26 -4.39 8.23
CA THR A 140 10.19 -5.39 8.11
C THR A 140 10.75 -6.81 8.03
N ASN A 141 11.75 -7.03 7.18
CA ASN A 141 12.41 -8.34 7.06
C ASN A 141 13.13 -8.74 8.37
N GLY A 142 13.75 -7.79 9.07
CA GLY A 142 14.41 -8.02 10.35
C GLY A 142 13.43 -8.38 11.46
N ILE A 143 12.31 -7.66 11.54
CA ILE A 143 11.18 -7.94 12.44
C ILE A 143 10.67 -9.36 12.18
N ILE A 144 10.33 -9.68 10.93
CA ILE A 144 9.83 -11.02 10.54
C ILE A 144 10.85 -12.11 10.90
N LYS A 145 12.14 -11.92 10.60
CA LYS A 145 13.19 -12.91 10.89
C LYS A 145 13.38 -13.16 12.39
N ARG A 146 13.44 -12.10 13.20
CA ARG A 146 13.57 -12.20 14.67
C ARG A 146 12.38 -12.92 15.28
N LEU A 147 11.19 -12.66 14.76
CA LEU A 147 9.96 -13.28 15.22
C LEU A 147 9.92 -14.77 14.85
N ASN A 148 10.33 -15.14 13.64
CA ASN A 148 10.46 -16.54 13.23
C ASN A 148 11.47 -17.31 14.11
N GLN A 149 12.59 -16.70 14.48
CA GLN A 149 13.60 -17.34 15.33
C GLN A 149 13.10 -17.61 16.76
N ARG A 150 12.34 -16.70 17.38
CA ARG A 150 11.75 -16.92 18.72
C ARG A 150 10.75 -18.07 18.76
N VAL A 151 9.98 -18.22 17.68
CA VAL A 151 8.93 -19.24 17.57
C VAL A 151 9.49 -20.63 17.29
N SER A 152 10.62 -20.71 16.59
CA SER A 152 11.33 -21.98 16.33
C SER A 152 11.82 -22.68 17.61
N GLY A 153 11.87 -21.96 18.75
CA GLY A 153 12.28 -22.49 20.05
C GLY A 153 11.11 -22.80 21.01
N THR A 154 9.85 -22.68 20.57
CA THR A 154 8.68 -23.03 21.37
C THR A 154 7.96 -24.22 20.77
N ASP A 155 8.00 -25.39 21.43
CA ASP A 155 7.27 -26.61 21.03
C ASP A 155 5.74 -26.52 21.22
N LEU A 156 5.20 -25.31 21.36
CA LEU A 156 3.78 -25.10 21.56
C LEU A 156 3.04 -25.24 20.22
N PRO A 157 1.93 -26.00 20.17
CA PRO A 157 1.11 -26.09 18.96
C PRO A 157 0.60 -24.70 18.56
N LEU A 158 0.47 -24.44 17.26
CA LEU A 158 0.16 -23.13 16.70
C LEU A 158 -1.14 -22.50 17.27
N ALA A 159 -2.10 -23.34 17.67
CA ALA A 159 -3.34 -22.95 18.34
C ALA A 159 -3.16 -22.44 19.78
N ALA A 160 -2.07 -22.81 20.46
CA ALA A 160 -1.74 -22.36 21.81
C ALA A 160 -0.97 -21.02 21.82
N LEU A 161 -0.48 -20.57 20.66
CA LEU A 161 0.18 -19.28 20.54
C LEU A 161 -0.85 -18.14 20.53
N PRO A 162 -0.58 -17.01 21.21
CA PRO A 162 -1.42 -15.83 21.12
C PRO A 162 -1.63 -15.38 19.67
N VAL A 163 -2.76 -14.73 19.38
CA VAL A 163 -3.11 -14.25 18.02
C VAL A 163 -2.00 -13.37 17.41
N TRP A 164 -1.42 -12.48 18.22
CA TRP A 164 -0.27 -11.65 17.85
C TRP A 164 1.07 -12.40 17.79
N HIS A 165 1.07 -13.72 17.89
CA HIS A 165 2.19 -14.59 17.55
C HIS A 165 1.87 -15.44 16.30
N GLN A 166 0.59 -15.69 16.02
CA GLN A 166 0.16 -16.50 14.88
C GLN A 166 0.40 -15.81 13.53
N TRP A 167 0.18 -14.50 13.40
CA TRP A 167 0.46 -13.71 12.20
C TRP A 167 1.82 -13.98 11.50
N HIS A 168 2.83 -14.48 12.22
CA HIS A 168 4.15 -14.85 11.68
C HIS A 168 4.15 -16.07 10.76
N PHE A 169 3.22 -17.00 10.95
CA PHE A 169 3.11 -18.19 10.12
C PHE A 169 2.32 -17.95 8.84
N GLY A 170 1.75 -16.75 8.71
CA GLY A 170 1.05 -16.34 7.51
C GLY A 170 1.98 -16.20 6.31
N GLN A 171 1.41 -15.79 5.18
CA GLN A 171 2.21 -15.52 3.99
C GLN A 171 3.09 -14.27 4.20
N PRO A 172 4.43 -14.41 4.19
CA PRO A 172 5.33 -13.34 4.63
C PRO A 172 5.36 -12.14 3.69
N THR A 173 5.11 -12.34 2.40
CA THR A 173 5.04 -11.24 1.42
C THR A 173 3.88 -10.30 1.73
N LEU A 174 2.70 -10.84 2.03
CA LEU A 174 1.51 -10.06 2.39
C LEU A 174 1.70 -9.34 3.72
N ALA A 175 2.25 -10.03 4.74
CA ALA A 175 2.55 -9.42 6.03
C ALA A 175 3.53 -8.26 5.88
N GLY A 176 4.59 -8.46 5.09
CA GLY A 176 5.57 -7.42 4.80
C GLY A 176 4.97 -6.20 4.11
N THR A 177 4.09 -6.41 3.12
CA THR A 177 3.36 -5.32 2.47
C THR A 177 2.53 -4.51 3.46
N GLY A 178 1.78 -5.18 4.35
CA GLY A 178 0.98 -4.49 5.36
C GLY A 178 1.82 -3.64 6.31
N LEU A 179 2.96 -4.16 6.76
CA LEU A 179 3.90 -3.42 7.62
C LEU A 179 4.51 -2.22 6.90
N VAL A 180 4.88 -2.36 5.62
CA VAL A 180 5.39 -1.23 4.82
C VAL A 180 4.33 -0.13 4.67
N LEU A 181 3.06 -0.48 4.42
CA LEU A 181 1.97 0.50 4.35
C LEU A 181 1.78 1.25 5.67
N LEU A 182 1.86 0.54 6.81
CA LEU A 182 1.81 1.15 8.12
C LEU A 182 3.00 2.10 8.37
N LEU A 183 4.20 1.76 7.87
CA LEU A 183 5.38 2.63 7.96
C LEU A 183 5.27 3.88 7.08
N ILE A 184 4.47 3.84 6.02
CA ILE A 184 4.20 5.01 5.15
C ILE A 184 3.19 5.97 5.80
N LEU A 185 2.31 5.50 6.70
CA LEU A 185 1.27 6.33 7.32
C LEU A 185 1.80 7.62 7.98
N PRO A 186 2.88 7.62 8.80
CA PRO A 186 3.40 8.86 9.38
C PRO A 186 3.83 9.88 8.32
N VAL A 187 4.35 9.43 7.17
CA VAL A 187 4.74 10.32 6.06
C VAL A 187 3.50 10.97 5.44
N LEU A 188 2.44 10.19 5.21
CA LEU A 188 1.19 10.72 4.67
C LEU A 188 0.48 11.67 5.65
N ILE A 189 0.54 11.39 6.95
CA ILE A 189 -0.01 12.26 8.00
C ILE A 189 0.80 13.56 8.08
N LEU A 190 2.12 13.49 7.96
CA LEU A 190 2.97 14.67 7.90
C LEU A 190 2.63 15.52 6.67
N ALA A 191 2.52 14.89 5.50
CA ALA A 191 2.11 15.57 4.27
C ALA A 191 0.75 16.28 4.45
N MET A 192 -0.23 15.61 5.05
CA MET A 192 -1.53 16.19 5.42
C MET A 192 -1.41 17.40 6.33
N SER A 193 -0.49 17.36 7.31
CA SER A 193 -0.30 18.47 8.26
C SER A 193 0.35 19.71 7.65
N THR A 194 1.09 19.55 6.54
CA THR A 194 1.82 20.63 5.87
C THR A 194 1.15 21.13 4.59
N ASP A 195 0.22 20.36 4.02
CA ASP A 195 -0.47 20.67 2.78
C ASP A 195 -1.95 20.93 3.04
N ALA A 196 -2.35 22.19 2.94
CA ALA A 196 -3.71 22.64 3.21
C ALA A 196 -4.69 22.44 2.04
N ARG A 197 -4.23 21.94 0.88
CA ARG A 197 -5.09 21.78 -0.30
C ARG A 197 -6.22 20.79 -0.04
N THR A 198 -7.36 21.05 -0.66
CA THR A 198 -8.56 20.23 -0.58
C THR A 198 -9.07 19.82 -1.96
N VAL A 199 -9.61 18.61 -2.05
CA VAL A 199 -10.38 18.11 -3.20
C VAL A 199 -11.74 17.67 -2.66
N LEU A 200 -12.82 18.28 -3.17
CA LEU A 200 -14.20 18.04 -2.72
C LEU A 200 -14.37 18.24 -1.20
N ASP A 201 -13.90 19.39 -0.69
CA ASP A 201 -13.97 19.79 0.73
C ASP A 201 -13.25 18.86 1.74
N SER A 202 -12.42 17.95 1.24
CA SER A 202 -11.57 17.08 2.05
C SER A 202 -10.11 17.33 1.72
N ASN A 203 -9.23 17.31 2.72
CA ASN A 203 -7.78 17.40 2.50
C ASN A 203 -7.31 16.30 1.51
N VAL A 204 -6.43 16.66 0.59
CA VAL A 204 -5.95 15.79 -0.51
C VAL A 204 -5.32 14.49 -0.02
N TRP A 205 -4.70 14.49 1.17
CA TRP A 205 -3.99 13.34 1.73
C TRP A 205 -4.88 12.35 2.50
N ILE A 206 -6.13 12.73 2.83
CA ILE A 206 -7.05 11.86 3.58
C ILE A 206 -7.32 10.54 2.83
N LYS A 207 -7.45 10.59 1.49
CA LYS A 207 -7.72 9.39 0.69
C LYS A 207 -6.53 8.42 0.70
N PRO A 208 -5.27 8.84 0.37
CA PRO A 208 -4.09 8.00 0.56
C PRO A 208 -3.96 7.39 1.96
N ILE A 209 -4.23 8.16 3.03
CA ILE A 209 -4.18 7.66 4.42
C ILE A 209 -5.19 6.53 4.63
N LYS A 210 -6.45 6.74 4.24
CA LYS A 210 -7.51 5.73 4.38
C LYS A 210 -7.20 4.45 3.59
N PHE A 211 -6.67 4.58 2.37
CA PHE A 211 -6.29 3.43 1.55
C PHE A 211 -5.09 2.69 2.11
N SER A 212 -4.04 3.40 2.55
CA SER A 212 -2.87 2.77 3.18
C SER A 212 -3.29 1.97 4.42
N LEU A 213 -4.10 2.57 5.30
CA LEU A 213 -4.60 1.89 6.49
C LEU A 213 -5.48 0.69 6.14
N SER A 214 -6.47 0.87 5.24
CA SER A 214 -7.40 -0.21 4.87
C SER A 214 -6.70 -1.39 4.21
N ILE A 215 -5.84 -1.13 3.22
CA ILE A 215 -5.09 -2.18 2.52
C ILE A 215 -4.13 -2.88 3.50
N SER A 216 -3.50 -2.13 4.42
CA SER A 216 -2.62 -2.75 5.44
C SER A 216 -3.37 -3.77 6.29
N ILE A 217 -4.56 -3.41 6.79
CA ILE A 217 -5.42 -4.30 7.57
C ILE A 217 -5.83 -5.50 6.71
N TYR A 218 -6.24 -5.26 5.46
CA TYR A 218 -6.66 -6.31 4.54
C TYR A 218 -5.57 -7.36 4.28
N VAL A 219 -4.36 -6.94 3.91
CA VAL A 219 -3.27 -7.89 3.60
C VAL A 219 -2.71 -8.56 4.86
N LEU A 220 -2.72 -7.89 6.01
CA LEU A 220 -2.34 -8.49 7.29
C LEU A 220 -3.35 -9.56 7.72
N SER A 221 -4.65 -9.28 7.62
CA SER A 221 -5.71 -10.26 7.90
C SER A 221 -5.60 -11.48 7.00
N LEU A 222 -5.40 -11.29 5.69
CA LEU A 222 -5.30 -12.42 4.75
C LEU A 222 -3.98 -13.18 4.86
N SER A 223 -2.89 -12.50 5.24
CA SER A 223 -1.65 -13.18 5.66
C SER A 223 -1.94 -14.09 6.85
N TRP A 224 -2.58 -13.57 7.90
CA TRP A 224 -2.91 -14.37 9.09
C TRP A 224 -3.85 -15.55 8.76
N PHE A 225 -4.90 -15.34 7.97
CA PHE A 225 -5.84 -16.41 7.61
C PHE A 225 -5.22 -17.50 6.73
N SER A 226 -4.18 -17.17 5.96
CA SER A 226 -3.48 -18.14 5.11
C SER A 226 -2.84 -19.31 5.87
N ILE A 227 -2.62 -19.18 7.19
CA ILE A 227 -2.11 -20.24 8.06
C ILE A 227 -3.04 -21.45 8.08
N TYR A 228 -4.34 -21.21 7.93
CA TYR A 228 -5.36 -22.26 7.98
C TYR A 228 -5.55 -22.98 6.65
N MET A 229 -4.83 -22.57 5.60
CA MET A 229 -4.76 -23.30 4.33
C MET A 229 -3.83 -24.51 4.45
N SER A 230 -3.94 -25.48 3.54
CA SER A 230 -3.00 -26.60 3.50
C SER A 230 -1.58 -26.14 3.14
N ASP A 231 -0.55 -26.77 3.74
CA ASP A 231 0.85 -26.42 3.44
C ASP A 231 1.21 -26.59 1.97
N ARG A 232 0.61 -27.58 1.29
CA ARG A 232 0.77 -27.78 -0.15
C ARG A 232 0.29 -26.57 -0.96
N TRP A 233 -0.82 -25.95 -0.56
CA TRP A 233 -1.34 -24.77 -1.24
C TRP A 233 -0.50 -23.53 -0.90
N ARG A 234 -0.20 -23.34 0.38
CA ARG A 234 0.54 -22.19 0.90
C ARG A 234 1.96 -22.11 0.32
N THR A 235 2.62 -23.25 0.11
CA THR A 235 3.95 -23.31 -0.51
C THR A 235 3.92 -23.47 -2.03
N SER A 236 2.73 -23.51 -2.64
CA SER A 236 2.62 -23.65 -4.09
C SER A 236 3.19 -22.43 -4.83
N ARG A 237 3.80 -22.68 -5.98
CA ARG A 237 4.34 -21.63 -6.84
C ARG A 237 3.27 -20.66 -7.31
N LEU A 238 2.08 -21.16 -7.67
CA LEU A 238 0.97 -20.33 -8.15
C LEU A 238 0.47 -19.36 -7.07
N TYR A 239 0.26 -19.84 -5.84
CA TYR A 239 -0.14 -18.96 -4.73
C TYR A 239 0.94 -17.93 -4.41
N THR A 240 2.21 -18.33 -4.44
CA THR A 240 3.34 -17.42 -4.21
C THR A 240 3.42 -16.32 -5.26
N LEU A 241 3.30 -16.68 -6.55
CA LEU A 241 3.25 -15.72 -7.67
C LEU A 241 2.05 -14.79 -7.55
N PHE A 242 0.88 -15.31 -7.17
CA PHE A 242 -0.29 -14.49 -6.95
C PHE A 242 -0.08 -13.49 -5.81
N CYS A 243 0.54 -13.89 -4.70
CA CYS A 243 0.87 -12.95 -3.61
C CYS A 243 1.87 -11.88 -4.06
N GLN A 244 2.81 -12.20 -4.95
CA GLN A 244 3.71 -11.20 -5.54
C GLN A 244 2.97 -10.24 -6.48
N LEU A 245 2.00 -10.74 -7.25
CA LEU A 245 1.10 -9.90 -8.05
C LEU A 245 0.30 -8.94 -7.15
N ILE A 246 -0.20 -9.40 -6.00
CA ILE A 246 -0.88 -8.53 -5.03
C ILE A 246 0.04 -7.40 -4.54
N VAL A 247 1.31 -7.69 -4.25
CA VAL A 247 2.29 -6.66 -3.86
C VAL A 247 2.41 -5.59 -4.96
N LEU A 248 2.50 -6.00 -6.22
CA LEU A 248 2.57 -5.09 -7.37
C LEU A 248 1.29 -4.25 -7.50
N VAL A 249 0.13 -4.90 -7.40
CA VAL A 249 -1.19 -4.25 -7.46
C VAL A 249 -1.32 -3.18 -6.37
N VAL A 250 -0.96 -3.51 -5.13
CA VAL A 250 -0.97 -2.55 -4.01
C VAL A 250 -0.01 -1.39 -4.25
N ALA A 251 1.18 -1.67 -4.78
CA ALA A 251 2.15 -0.61 -5.10
C ALA A 251 1.63 0.35 -6.18
N LEU A 252 1.01 -0.18 -7.24
CA LEU A 252 0.42 0.63 -8.31
C LEU A 252 -0.77 1.47 -7.80
N GLU A 253 -1.63 0.87 -6.98
CA GLU A 253 -2.78 1.55 -6.38
C GLU A 253 -2.33 2.72 -5.48
N MET A 254 -1.35 2.47 -4.59
CA MET A 254 -0.81 3.51 -3.73
C MET A 254 -0.07 4.60 -4.50
N LEU A 255 0.74 4.23 -5.50
CA LEU A 255 1.48 5.18 -6.33
C LEU A 255 0.52 6.16 -7.02
N TRP A 256 -0.53 5.62 -7.63
CA TRP A 256 -1.57 6.38 -8.28
C TRP A 256 -2.30 7.35 -7.33
N LEU A 257 -2.73 6.85 -6.17
CA LEU A 257 -3.47 7.66 -5.18
C LEU A 257 -2.61 8.79 -4.62
N ILE A 258 -1.34 8.50 -4.32
CA ILE A 258 -0.38 9.48 -3.82
C ILE A 258 -0.05 10.51 -4.90
N PHE A 259 0.09 10.08 -6.17
CA PHE A 259 0.34 10.98 -7.28
C PHE A 259 -0.83 11.95 -7.54
N ALA A 260 -2.07 11.45 -7.57
CA ALA A 260 -3.23 12.31 -7.69
C ALA A 260 -3.35 13.32 -6.53
N ALA A 261 -3.08 12.87 -5.29
CA ALA A 261 -3.07 13.75 -4.13
C ALA A 261 -1.96 14.81 -4.20
N SER A 262 -0.75 14.45 -4.67
CA SER A 262 0.37 15.38 -4.73
C SER A 262 0.15 16.52 -5.73
N ILE A 263 -0.58 16.27 -6.82
CA ILE A 263 -0.97 17.31 -7.79
C ILE A 263 -2.31 17.99 -7.45
N GLY A 264 -3.02 17.53 -6.41
CA GLY A 264 -4.29 18.13 -5.97
C GLY A 264 -5.48 17.77 -6.86
N GLU A 265 -5.45 16.61 -7.51
CA GLU A 265 -6.48 16.15 -8.44
C GLU A 265 -7.29 14.98 -7.87
N PRO A 266 -8.57 14.82 -8.24
CA PRO A 266 -9.34 13.62 -7.92
C PRO A 266 -8.68 12.38 -8.55
N SER A 267 -8.55 11.31 -7.77
CA SER A 267 -8.01 10.03 -8.27
C SER A 267 -9.07 9.08 -8.83
N HIS A 268 -10.36 9.37 -8.64
CA HIS A 268 -11.49 8.61 -9.21
C HIS A 268 -12.46 9.62 -9.80
N PHE A 269 -13.14 9.25 -10.88
CA PHE A 269 -14.08 10.12 -11.61
C PHE A 269 -13.45 11.39 -12.20
N ASN A 270 -12.12 11.44 -12.29
CA ASN A 270 -11.42 12.49 -13.02
C ASN A 270 -11.53 12.21 -14.52
N GLN A 271 -12.12 13.14 -15.25
CA GLN A 271 -12.35 13.00 -16.69
C GLN A 271 -11.53 14.01 -17.50
N THR A 272 -10.95 15.01 -16.85
CA THR A 272 -10.27 16.12 -17.51
C THR A 272 -8.76 15.92 -17.60
N HIS A 273 -8.15 15.17 -16.67
CA HIS A 273 -6.71 15.06 -16.62
C HIS A 273 -6.17 13.97 -17.59
N PRO A 274 -5.28 14.33 -18.54
CA PRO A 274 -4.89 13.45 -19.66
C PRO A 274 -4.21 12.15 -19.23
N ILE A 275 -3.48 12.17 -18.10
CA ILE A 275 -2.84 10.98 -17.53
C ILE A 275 -3.79 10.22 -16.60
N LEU A 276 -4.68 10.91 -15.89
CA LEU A 276 -5.44 10.26 -14.84
C LEU A 276 -6.68 9.53 -15.41
N THR A 277 -7.41 10.16 -16.32
CA THR A 277 -8.59 9.57 -16.95
C THR A 277 -8.36 8.14 -17.50
N PRO A 278 -7.30 7.84 -18.29
CA PRO A 278 -7.09 6.49 -18.84
C PRO A 278 -6.66 5.44 -17.79
N VAL A 279 -6.15 5.86 -16.63
CA VAL A 279 -5.71 4.94 -15.58
C VAL A 279 -6.89 4.46 -14.73
N TYR A 280 -7.97 5.23 -14.65
CA TYR A 280 -9.13 4.88 -13.83
C TYR A 280 -9.71 3.48 -14.14
N PRO A 281 -9.99 3.09 -15.41
CA PRO A 281 -10.47 1.73 -15.69
C PRO A 281 -9.49 0.62 -15.26
N LEU A 282 -8.18 0.88 -15.38
CA LEU A 282 -7.15 -0.07 -14.95
C LEU A 282 -7.19 -0.29 -13.44
N THR A 283 -7.43 0.76 -12.65
CA THR A 283 -7.58 0.64 -11.18
C THR A 283 -8.76 -0.24 -10.78
N GLY A 284 -9.85 -0.28 -11.56
CA GLY A 284 -10.94 -1.24 -11.34
C GLY A 284 -10.50 -2.70 -11.49
N VAL A 285 -9.65 -2.99 -12.49
CA VAL A 285 -9.05 -4.32 -12.68
C VAL A 285 -8.09 -4.66 -11.53
N LEU A 286 -7.24 -3.71 -11.14
CA LEU A 286 -6.32 -3.85 -10.01
C LEU A 286 -7.08 -4.15 -8.71
N ALA A 287 -8.16 -3.41 -8.42
CA ALA A 287 -9.02 -3.63 -7.27
C ALA A 287 -9.69 -5.01 -7.30
N THR A 288 -10.10 -5.50 -8.47
CA THR A 288 -10.66 -6.85 -8.64
C THR A 288 -9.62 -7.93 -8.31
N ILE A 289 -8.37 -7.78 -8.79
CA ILE A 289 -7.27 -8.69 -8.48
C ILE A 289 -6.97 -8.68 -6.98
N LEU A 290 -6.96 -7.49 -6.36
CA LEU A 290 -6.77 -7.34 -4.92
C LEU A 290 -7.86 -8.07 -4.13
N LEU A 291 -9.13 -7.89 -4.53
CA LEU A 291 -10.29 -8.55 -3.92
C LEU A 291 -10.25 -10.08 -4.10
N ALA A 292 -9.74 -10.59 -5.23
CA ALA A 292 -9.63 -12.02 -5.48
C ALA A 292 -8.75 -12.76 -4.45
N LEU A 293 -7.88 -12.05 -3.72
CA LEU A 293 -7.10 -12.64 -2.62
C LEU A 293 -8.00 -13.19 -1.51
N SER A 294 -9.09 -12.51 -1.14
CA SER A 294 -10.02 -13.02 -0.13
C SER A 294 -10.65 -14.34 -0.58
N LEU A 295 -11.07 -14.42 -1.84
CA LEU A 295 -11.63 -15.63 -2.43
C LEU A 295 -10.63 -16.79 -2.41
N ILE A 296 -9.39 -16.57 -2.86
CA ILE A 296 -8.35 -17.61 -2.93
C ILE A 296 -8.01 -18.14 -1.54
N VAL A 297 -7.86 -17.25 -0.55
CA VAL A 297 -7.62 -17.66 0.84
C VAL A 297 -8.84 -18.40 1.39
N GLY A 298 -10.05 -17.89 1.18
CA GLY A 298 -11.30 -18.52 1.64
C GLY A 298 -11.51 -19.93 1.09
N VAL A 299 -11.30 -20.12 -0.22
CA VAL A 299 -11.35 -21.45 -0.86
C VAL A 299 -10.22 -22.34 -0.34
N GLY A 300 -9.01 -21.81 -0.18
CA GLY A 300 -7.88 -22.58 0.34
C GLY A 300 -8.09 -23.09 1.77
N VAL A 301 -8.75 -22.31 2.63
CA VAL A 301 -9.15 -22.71 3.99
C VAL A 301 -10.29 -23.74 3.92
N LEU A 302 -11.29 -23.53 3.06
CA LEU A 302 -12.42 -24.45 2.88
C LEU A 302 -11.97 -25.85 2.48
N LEU A 303 -11.02 -25.93 1.55
CA LEU A 303 -10.49 -27.19 1.01
C LEU A 303 -9.49 -27.88 1.96
N ASN A 304 -9.04 -27.19 3.03
CA ASN A 304 -8.14 -27.80 4.01
C ASN A 304 -8.90 -28.73 4.97
N LYS A 305 -9.05 -30.00 4.56
CA LYS A 305 -9.69 -31.05 5.38
C LYS A 305 -8.92 -31.36 6.67
N GLN A 306 -7.62 -31.12 6.69
CA GLN A 306 -6.73 -31.34 7.84
C GLN A 306 -6.54 -30.08 8.71
N SER A 307 -7.39 -29.06 8.52
CA SER A 307 -7.31 -27.83 9.30
C SER A 307 -7.46 -28.11 10.80
N VAL A 308 -6.66 -27.42 11.61
CA VAL A 308 -6.76 -27.42 13.08
C VAL A 308 -7.99 -26.68 13.59
N LEU A 309 -8.66 -25.91 12.73
CA LEU A 309 -9.87 -25.18 13.10
C LEU A 309 -11.05 -26.13 13.31
N GLN A 310 -11.87 -25.82 14.32
CA GLN A 310 -13.17 -26.47 14.46
C GLN A 310 -14.00 -26.26 13.18
N PRO A 311 -14.83 -27.24 12.77
CA PRO A 311 -15.57 -27.19 11.50
C PRO A 311 -16.37 -25.90 11.29
N VAL A 312 -17.01 -25.41 12.34
CA VAL A 312 -17.82 -24.18 12.34
C VAL A 312 -16.95 -22.95 12.10
N VAL A 313 -15.82 -22.84 12.80
CA VAL A 313 -14.87 -21.72 12.63
C VAL A 313 -14.27 -21.73 11.23
N ARG A 314 -13.88 -22.91 10.74
CA ARG A 314 -13.39 -23.08 9.36
C ARG A 314 -14.46 -22.65 8.35
N PHE A 315 -15.72 -23.06 8.55
CA PHE A 315 -16.83 -22.69 7.69
C PHE A 315 -17.04 -21.17 7.68
N SER A 316 -17.19 -20.54 8.84
CA SER A 316 -17.48 -19.11 8.95
C SER A 316 -16.35 -18.24 8.42
N LEU A 317 -15.09 -18.63 8.65
CA LEU A 317 -13.93 -17.96 8.07
C LEU A 317 -13.93 -18.08 6.54
N SER A 318 -14.09 -19.31 6.02
CA SER A 318 -14.03 -19.57 4.58
C SER A 318 -15.16 -18.87 3.82
N TYR A 319 -16.39 -19.03 4.28
CA TYR A 319 -17.56 -18.42 3.64
C TYR A 319 -17.61 -16.92 3.86
N GLY A 320 -17.16 -16.38 4.99
CA GLY A 320 -17.00 -14.94 5.16
C GLY A 320 -16.09 -14.33 4.10
N LEU A 321 -14.97 -15.00 3.79
CA LEU A 321 -14.02 -14.58 2.76
C LEU A 321 -14.55 -14.73 1.32
N ILE A 322 -15.26 -15.83 1.02
CA ILE A 322 -15.87 -16.09 -0.28
C ILE A 322 -17.01 -15.09 -0.54
N VAL A 323 -17.91 -14.92 0.44
CA VAL A 323 -19.04 -13.98 0.36
C VAL A 323 -18.55 -12.55 0.24
N THR A 324 -17.43 -12.18 0.88
CA THR A 324 -16.79 -10.88 0.67
C THR A 324 -16.54 -10.62 -0.81
N PHE A 325 -15.91 -11.56 -1.52
CA PHE A 325 -15.66 -11.44 -2.96
C PHE A 325 -16.98 -11.39 -3.74
N CYS A 326 -17.88 -12.35 -3.51
CA CYS A 326 -19.11 -12.51 -4.27
C CYS A 326 -20.08 -11.32 -4.13
N LEU A 327 -20.15 -10.70 -2.96
CA LEU A 327 -20.98 -9.51 -2.75
C LEU A 327 -20.26 -8.24 -3.19
N THR A 328 -18.99 -8.08 -2.84
CA THR A 328 -18.26 -6.83 -3.12
C THR A 328 -18.11 -6.58 -4.60
N LEU A 329 -17.79 -7.61 -5.41
CA LEU A 329 -17.51 -7.44 -6.83
C LEU A 329 -18.68 -6.80 -7.60
N PRO A 330 -19.92 -7.32 -7.56
CA PRO A 330 -21.04 -6.70 -8.27
C PRO A 330 -21.40 -5.32 -7.70
N LEU A 331 -21.36 -5.14 -6.36
CA LEU A 331 -21.66 -3.85 -5.72
C LEU A 331 -20.66 -2.76 -6.10
N ALA A 332 -19.37 -3.10 -6.10
CA ALA A 332 -18.29 -2.19 -6.51
C ALA A 332 -18.36 -1.89 -8.01
N SER A 333 -18.69 -2.89 -8.83
CA SER A 333 -18.86 -2.70 -10.28
C SER A 333 -20.03 -1.77 -10.60
N TYR A 334 -21.16 -1.91 -9.89
CA TYR A 334 -22.29 -1.01 -10.01
C TYR A 334 -21.93 0.42 -9.57
N LEU A 335 -21.24 0.57 -8.43
CA LEU A 335 -20.79 1.86 -7.93
C LEU A 335 -19.82 2.56 -8.92
N ALA A 336 -18.85 1.83 -9.45
CA ALA A 336 -17.86 2.36 -10.39
C ALA A 336 -18.46 2.70 -11.76
N GLY A 337 -19.46 1.92 -12.19
CA GLY A 337 -20.18 2.10 -13.45
C GLY A 337 -21.35 3.09 -13.39
N ASN A 338 -21.63 3.70 -12.23
CA ASN A 338 -22.75 4.64 -12.09
C ASN A 338 -22.58 5.83 -13.06
N PRO A 339 -23.51 6.07 -14.00
CA PRO A 339 -23.43 7.19 -14.94
C PRO A 339 -23.42 8.56 -14.25
N ALA A 340 -24.03 8.67 -13.06
CA ALA A 340 -24.01 9.89 -12.26
C ALA A 340 -22.65 10.16 -11.61
N GLN A 341 -21.70 9.21 -11.69
CA GLN A 341 -20.32 9.31 -11.16
C GLN A 341 -20.29 9.70 -9.66
N THR A 342 -21.33 9.28 -8.94
CA THR A 342 -21.48 9.54 -7.52
C THR A 342 -21.93 8.27 -6.79
N HIS A 343 -21.64 8.22 -5.50
CA HIS A 343 -22.15 7.19 -4.61
C HIS A 343 -23.57 7.49 -4.10
N ALA A 344 -24.03 8.75 -4.27
CA ALA A 344 -25.33 9.22 -3.84
C ALA A 344 -26.43 8.84 -4.85
N VAL A 345 -27.59 8.44 -4.35
CA VAL A 345 -28.79 8.17 -5.14
C VAL A 345 -29.93 9.01 -4.58
N TYR A 346 -30.36 10.01 -5.35
CA TYR A 346 -31.42 10.94 -4.96
C TYR A 346 -32.76 10.56 -5.61
N PRO A 347 -33.91 10.85 -4.95
CA PRO A 347 -35.23 10.45 -5.46
C PRO A 347 -35.66 11.15 -6.75
N ASP A 348 -34.96 12.21 -7.20
CA ASP A 348 -35.27 12.90 -8.44
C ASP A 348 -34.02 13.62 -8.99
N VAL A 349 -33.42 13.08 -10.06
CA VAL A 349 -32.22 13.65 -10.71
C VAL A 349 -32.60 14.75 -11.70
N THR A 350 -33.88 14.88 -12.06
CA THR A 350 -34.33 15.77 -13.14
C THR A 350 -34.40 17.24 -12.75
N ASN A 351 -34.46 17.56 -11.45
CA ASN A 351 -34.60 18.92 -10.93
C ASN A 351 -33.37 19.46 -10.19
N LEU A 352 -32.27 18.70 -10.11
CA LEU A 352 -31.03 19.17 -9.49
C LEU A 352 -30.14 19.80 -10.55
N ASN A 353 -30.36 21.09 -10.80
CA ASN A 353 -29.34 21.94 -11.41
C ASN A 353 -28.05 21.75 -10.59
N LYS A 354 -26.96 21.37 -11.26
CA LYS A 354 -25.64 21.01 -10.69
C LYS A 354 -25.06 22.06 -9.72
N GLU A 355 -25.63 23.25 -9.66
CA GLU A 355 -25.16 24.37 -8.85
C GLU A 355 -25.99 24.66 -7.58
N ASN A 356 -27.22 24.15 -7.44
CA ASN A 356 -28.12 24.52 -6.32
C ASN A 356 -28.65 23.34 -5.49
N ALA A 357 -28.08 22.15 -5.64
CA ALA A 357 -28.42 20.97 -4.85
C ALA A 357 -27.74 20.93 -3.47
N VAL A 358 -27.58 22.08 -2.79
CA VAL A 358 -26.98 22.13 -1.45
C VAL A 358 -28.08 22.08 -0.41
N LEU A 359 -28.81 20.95 -0.36
CA LEU A 359 -29.34 20.55 0.94
C LEU A 359 -28.11 20.26 1.82
N PRO A 360 -28.05 20.74 3.08
CA PRO A 360 -26.95 20.39 3.96
C PRO A 360 -26.90 18.86 4.03
N VAL A 361 -25.84 18.30 3.45
CA VAL A 361 -25.70 16.86 3.36
C VAL A 361 -25.38 16.37 4.76
N ALA A 362 -26.43 15.96 5.47
CA ALA A 362 -26.27 15.34 6.77
C ALA A 362 -25.50 14.03 6.55
N VAL A 363 -24.21 14.04 6.85
CA VAL A 363 -23.33 12.87 6.78
C VAL A 363 -23.07 12.31 8.15
N LEU A 364 -22.99 10.98 8.25
CA LEU A 364 -22.50 10.34 9.48
C LEU A 364 -21.03 10.71 9.70
N PRO A 365 -20.64 11.10 10.94
CA PRO A 365 -19.24 11.31 11.28
C PRO A 365 -18.40 10.07 10.95
N ILE A 366 -17.14 10.25 10.56
CA ILE A 366 -16.14 9.20 10.27
C ILE A 366 -16.37 8.47 8.94
N VAL A 367 -17.51 7.81 8.76
CA VAL A 367 -17.82 7.02 7.55
C VAL A 367 -18.33 7.87 6.40
N GLY A 368 -18.89 9.05 6.69
CA GLY A 368 -19.31 10.03 5.71
C GLY A 368 -20.57 9.63 4.94
N TRP A 369 -21.34 8.64 5.41
CA TRP A 369 -22.55 8.17 4.73
C TRP A 369 -23.67 9.18 4.79
N LEU A 370 -24.42 9.29 3.68
CA LEU A 370 -25.54 10.22 3.55
C LEU A 370 -26.72 9.79 4.44
N ARG A 371 -27.35 10.75 5.13
CA ARG A 371 -28.57 10.55 5.95
C ARG A 371 -29.83 11.05 5.27
N ASN A 372 -29.69 11.77 4.15
CA ASN A 372 -30.80 12.38 3.42
C ASN A 372 -31.03 11.77 2.03
N ALA A 373 -30.22 10.78 1.64
CA ALA A 373 -30.28 10.13 0.33
C ALA A 373 -29.78 8.68 0.43
N GLY A 374 -30.05 7.88 -0.61
CA GLY A 374 -29.44 6.57 -0.74
C GLY A 374 -27.93 6.67 -0.92
N ASP A 375 -27.16 5.83 -0.23
CA ASP A 375 -25.70 5.80 -0.33
C ASP A 375 -25.19 4.39 -0.62
N LEU A 376 -24.70 4.20 -1.84
CA LEU A 376 -24.21 2.91 -2.33
C LEU A 376 -22.98 2.41 -1.55
N ARG A 377 -22.26 3.30 -0.83
CA ARG A 377 -21.10 2.91 -0.01
C ARG A 377 -21.49 2.07 1.20
N VAL A 378 -22.73 2.16 1.67
CA VAL A 378 -23.22 1.36 2.82
C VAL A 378 -23.18 -0.13 2.47
N ALA A 379 -23.81 -0.51 1.35
CA ALA A 379 -23.82 -1.89 0.89
C ALA A 379 -22.42 -2.39 0.55
N HIS A 380 -21.61 -1.55 -0.12
CA HIS A 380 -20.22 -1.88 -0.42
C HIS A 380 -19.37 -2.10 0.85
N PHE A 381 -19.56 -1.30 1.89
CA PHE A 381 -18.88 -1.45 3.18
C PHE A 381 -19.25 -2.78 3.85
N PHE A 382 -20.54 -3.11 3.97
CA PHE A 382 -20.91 -4.39 4.57
C PHE A 382 -20.49 -5.58 3.71
N ALA A 383 -20.50 -5.46 2.38
CA ALA A 383 -19.97 -6.51 1.51
C ALA A 383 -18.47 -6.75 1.72
N THR A 384 -17.65 -5.67 1.74
CA THR A 384 -16.19 -5.76 1.94
C THR A 384 -15.83 -6.26 3.32
N HIS A 385 -16.59 -5.91 4.35
CA HIS A 385 -16.36 -6.33 5.73
C HIS A 385 -16.98 -7.67 6.10
N ALA A 386 -17.61 -8.39 5.17
CA ALA A 386 -18.13 -9.75 5.44
C ALA A 386 -17.02 -10.70 5.95
N MET A 387 -15.77 -10.50 5.49
CA MET A 387 -14.60 -11.26 5.93
C MET A 387 -14.28 -11.10 7.43
N HIS A 388 -14.76 -10.03 8.05
CA HIS A 388 -14.60 -9.76 9.47
C HIS A 388 -15.88 -10.15 10.22
N PHE A 389 -17.04 -9.67 9.77
CA PHE A 389 -18.28 -9.81 10.53
C PHE A 389 -18.82 -11.24 10.53
N VAL A 390 -18.81 -11.95 9.40
CA VAL A 390 -19.33 -13.34 9.33
C VAL A 390 -18.60 -14.28 10.31
N PRO A 391 -17.26 -14.36 10.34
CA PRO A 391 -16.56 -15.20 11.31
C PRO A 391 -16.75 -14.71 12.74
N LEU A 392 -16.76 -13.39 13.01
CA LEU A 392 -16.94 -12.87 14.36
C LEU A 392 -18.34 -13.15 14.93
N ILE A 393 -19.40 -12.95 14.15
CA ILE A 393 -20.78 -13.23 14.60
C ILE A 393 -20.94 -14.73 14.85
N ALA A 394 -20.40 -15.58 13.98
CA ALA A 394 -20.46 -17.03 14.18
C ALA A 394 -19.69 -17.49 15.44
N LEU A 395 -18.53 -16.90 15.71
CA LEU A 395 -17.77 -17.17 16.94
C LEU A 395 -18.51 -16.66 18.18
N PHE A 396 -18.99 -15.43 18.16
CA PHE A 396 -19.69 -14.80 19.29
C PHE A 396 -20.95 -15.57 19.67
N VAL A 397 -21.76 -15.95 18.69
CA VAL A 397 -22.98 -16.70 18.99
C VAL A 397 -22.66 -18.16 19.33
N GLY A 398 -21.59 -18.76 18.78
CA GLY A 398 -21.07 -20.04 19.24
C GLY A 398 -20.62 -20.04 20.70
N VAL A 399 -20.16 -18.89 21.22
CA VAL A 399 -19.85 -18.69 22.64
C VAL A 399 -21.13 -18.49 23.46
N LEU A 400 -22.08 -17.67 22.98
CA LEU A 400 -23.32 -17.34 23.71
C LEU A 400 -24.31 -18.51 23.81
N LEU A 401 -24.42 -19.35 22.78
CA LEU A 401 -25.38 -20.48 22.77
C LEU A 401 -25.00 -21.60 23.76
N GLY A 402 -23.85 -21.49 24.46
CA GLY A 402 -23.47 -22.39 25.53
C GLY A 402 -23.31 -23.86 25.09
N GLN A 403 -23.10 -24.76 26.07
CA GLN A 403 -22.76 -26.18 25.84
C GLN A 403 -23.70 -26.91 24.86
N ARG A 404 -24.99 -26.54 24.76
CA ARG A 404 -25.95 -27.19 23.85
C ARG A 404 -25.64 -27.05 22.36
N ALA A 405 -25.06 -25.94 21.92
CA ALA A 405 -24.57 -25.82 20.54
C ALA A 405 -23.23 -26.55 20.31
N ARG A 406 -22.50 -26.88 21.39
CA ARG A 406 -21.29 -27.71 21.33
C ARG A 406 -21.62 -29.19 21.14
N ASP A 407 -22.80 -29.64 21.58
CA ASP A 407 -23.17 -31.06 21.60
C ASP A 407 -23.50 -31.62 20.20
N SER A 408 -23.82 -30.77 19.21
CA SER A 408 -24.04 -31.19 17.82
C SER A 408 -23.40 -30.25 16.80
N VAL A 409 -22.34 -30.73 16.14
CA VAL A 409 -21.65 -30.04 15.04
C VAL A 409 -22.64 -29.64 13.92
N GLN A 410 -23.68 -30.44 13.67
CA GLN A 410 -24.68 -30.14 12.66
C GLN A 410 -25.48 -28.88 12.98
N GLN A 411 -25.89 -28.69 14.24
CA GLN A 411 -26.63 -27.50 14.67
C GLN A 411 -25.77 -26.24 14.58
N ALA A 412 -24.50 -26.32 14.99
CA ALA A 412 -23.58 -25.20 14.88
C ALA A 412 -23.27 -24.82 13.42
N MET A 413 -23.18 -25.80 12.52
CA MET A 413 -23.03 -25.57 11.07
C MET A 413 -24.28 -24.96 10.43
N LEU A 414 -25.47 -25.45 10.78
CA LEU A 414 -26.74 -24.87 10.33
C LEU A 414 -26.85 -23.40 10.76
N PHE A 415 -26.48 -23.13 12.00
CA PHE A 415 -26.49 -21.80 12.57
C PHE A 415 -25.49 -20.84 11.88
N ALA A 416 -24.25 -21.28 11.66
CA ALA A 416 -23.26 -20.50 10.92
C ALA A 416 -23.69 -20.22 9.46
N THR A 417 -24.36 -21.19 8.83
CA THR A 417 -24.95 -21.02 7.50
C THR A 417 -26.06 -19.97 7.52
N ALA A 418 -26.97 -20.04 8.51
CA ALA A 418 -28.05 -19.07 8.66
C ALA A 418 -27.51 -17.64 8.86
N ILE A 419 -26.50 -17.43 9.72
CA ILE A 419 -25.85 -16.11 9.87
C ILE A 419 -25.30 -15.62 8.53
N THR A 420 -24.58 -16.47 7.82
CA THR A 420 -23.94 -16.09 6.54
C THR A 420 -25.00 -15.68 5.52
N MET A 421 -26.13 -16.40 5.47
CA MET A 421 -27.27 -16.06 4.61
C MET A 421 -27.94 -14.76 5.03
N VAL A 422 -28.26 -14.59 6.32
CA VAL A 422 -28.89 -13.36 6.84
C VAL A 422 -28.00 -12.14 6.59
N TYR A 423 -26.69 -12.26 6.82
CA TYR A 423 -25.74 -11.21 6.53
C TYR A 423 -25.71 -10.86 5.03
N SER A 424 -25.70 -11.87 4.17
CA SER A 424 -25.71 -11.66 2.71
C SER A 424 -27.00 -10.98 2.24
N LEU A 425 -28.15 -11.40 2.78
CA LEU A 425 -29.45 -10.78 2.51
C LEU A 425 -29.51 -9.35 3.04
N PHE A 426 -28.93 -9.07 4.21
CA PHE A 426 -28.81 -7.73 4.75
C PHE A 426 -28.00 -6.82 3.82
N VAL A 427 -26.86 -7.28 3.30
CA VAL A 427 -26.07 -6.54 2.31
C VAL A 427 -26.90 -6.23 1.05
N VAL A 428 -27.57 -7.23 0.49
CA VAL A 428 -28.44 -7.05 -0.69
C VAL A 428 -29.58 -6.07 -0.41
N TRP A 429 -30.17 -6.14 0.79
CA TRP A 429 -31.21 -5.22 1.22
C TRP A 429 -30.69 -3.78 1.34
N THR A 430 -29.52 -3.55 1.95
CA THR A 430 -28.93 -2.20 2.03
C THR A 430 -28.60 -1.64 0.64
N PHE A 431 -28.25 -2.50 -0.32
CA PHE A 431 -28.07 -2.08 -1.71
C PHE A 431 -29.39 -1.67 -2.36
N TYR A 432 -30.43 -2.50 -2.22
CA TYR A 432 -31.75 -2.17 -2.73
C TYR A 432 -32.31 -0.89 -2.12
N GLN A 433 -32.11 -0.69 -0.81
CA GLN A 433 -32.46 0.54 -0.10
C GLN A 433 -31.76 1.76 -0.71
N ALA A 434 -30.44 1.67 -0.94
CA ALA A 434 -29.66 2.75 -1.53
C ALA A 434 -30.12 3.06 -2.97
N VAL A 435 -30.31 2.06 -3.83
CA VAL A 435 -30.81 2.25 -5.21
C VAL A 435 -32.24 2.80 -5.24
N SER A 436 -33.03 2.53 -4.20
CA SER A 436 -34.36 3.12 -4.02
C SER A 436 -34.33 4.55 -3.46
N ALA A 437 -33.16 5.20 -3.44
CA ALA A 437 -32.92 6.54 -2.91
C ALA A 437 -33.31 6.72 -1.43
N LYS A 438 -33.36 5.64 -0.64
CA LYS A 438 -33.70 5.70 0.79
C LYS A 438 -32.42 5.79 1.62
N PRO A 439 -32.35 6.70 2.62
CA PRO A 439 -31.22 6.75 3.54
C PRO A 439 -31.15 5.49 4.40
N PHE A 440 -29.93 5.14 4.83
CA PHE A 440 -29.69 4.01 5.71
C PHE A 440 -30.14 4.29 7.16
N LEU A 441 -29.89 5.51 7.66
CA LEU A 441 -30.19 5.97 9.04
C LEU A 441 -30.84 7.35 9.09
#